data_AF-A0A945SBQ8-F1
#
_entry.id   AF-A0A945SBQ8-F1
#
_cell.length_a   1.000
_cell.length_b   1.000
_cell.length_c   1.000
_cell.angle_alpha   90.00
_cell.angle_beta   90.00
_cell.angle_gamma   90.00
#
_symmetry.space_group_name_H-M   'P 1'
#
loop_
_entity.id
_entity.type
_entity.pdbx_description
1 polymer ?
#
loop_
_entity_poly.entity_id
_entity_poly.type
_entity_poly.pdbx_seq_one_letter_code
_entity_poly.pdbx_strand_id
1 'polypeptide(L)'
;MSGETAGRIALELDTYFVLDGRKELHGVVRGLGESDRSMSLSLRGKERPTVVWEYALLPFESEEESDQSFAIPVGDLAPGYYDLTVDGCLPSICVTVALGTRGKSSGRPAAGYLDVVTQAVDAILAQQARRFLDAPDGVPFVTVTRPVTLGYRSLGHRENGVYRTYWFPERPFEYETFRADRELWPILDLLSEATGRPVYRKLVDKMLEIVAEHGFDSRSGLMFLSQECDFDVRTGEAHSKGATDVPKFKPLNSGNCPELCLDRVWPYMPRQLHRCFRAMFYGLITDPENFDYNRFCEYGFDDRAGVHSLVKTPSHCAFDTAGGRMIHWWCSCWRRTGDSDCLDWAQRMADKWEAVQHPESGLIPNFFGAVGYAPGEDQPPGQWVETRGAALTAVSWMQAVEELRQSSGGETLSQQLEQMASRLALGVATFSYDPEARIFREHLELDGRPWQGTARYCFASEAEKAEAVDEAPEMAQVQVYIGAGLYRHPNYYEHCAGTDIPFQLGQAATLMECPPSDLFDRLSAVAGDALDESRKLDGAFTPEGRWTFRATGQYIKLCLLLAKRGVEAGRFLEWARELADRECDALAGVRCPDWWRLRERATFLEALLRLHAAEGVGLGE
;
A
#
# COMPACT_ATOMS: atom_id res chain seq x y z
N MET A 1 44.07 -27.32 -15.63
CA MET A 1 43.47 -27.00 -14.32
C MET A 1 41.98 -27.16 -14.48
N SER A 2 41.45 -28.31 -14.07
CA SER A 2 40.01 -28.57 -13.96
C SER A 2 39.43 -27.59 -12.95
N GLY A 3 38.47 -26.76 -13.37
CA GLY A 3 37.75 -25.89 -12.46
C GLY A 3 36.98 -26.74 -11.46
N GLU A 4 37.22 -26.53 -10.17
CA GLU A 4 36.36 -27.05 -9.10
C GLU A 4 34.94 -26.54 -9.36
N THR A 5 34.04 -27.44 -9.74
CA THR A 5 32.59 -27.20 -9.68
C THR A 5 32.24 -27.08 -8.21
N ALA A 6 32.21 -25.85 -7.67
CA ALA A 6 31.71 -25.62 -6.33
C ALA A 6 30.22 -26.02 -6.29
N GLY A 7 29.90 -27.15 -5.65
CA GLY A 7 28.52 -27.58 -5.44
C GLY A 7 27.72 -26.44 -4.80
N ARG A 8 26.54 -26.16 -5.36
CA ARG A 8 25.60 -25.19 -4.77
C ARG A 8 24.81 -25.92 -3.69
N ILE A 9 24.47 -25.23 -2.61
CA ILE A 9 23.64 -25.80 -1.54
C ILE A 9 22.47 -24.85 -1.32
N ALA A 10 21.30 -25.39 -1.07
CA ALA A 10 20.12 -24.65 -0.64
C ALA A 10 19.62 -25.20 0.69
N LEU A 11 19.13 -24.31 1.56
CA LEU A 11 18.52 -24.69 2.83
C LEU A 11 17.02 -24.35 2.78
N GLU A 12 16.18 -25.36 2.90
CA GLU A 12 14.72 -25.21 3.01
C GLU A 12 14.28 -25.60 4.42
N LEU A 13 13.38 -24.81 5.02
CA LEU A 13 12.79 -25.13 6.33
C LEU A 13 11.30 -25.28 6.17
N ASP A 14 10.74 -26.30 6.83
CA ASP A 14 9.30 -26.57 6.83
C ASP A 14 8.51 -25.51 7.62
N THR A 15 9.19 -24.63 8.37
CA THR A 15 8.55 -23.66 9.25
C THR A 15 9.43 -22.41 9.42
N TYR A 16 9.21 -21.41 8.58
CA TYR A 16 9.71 -20.07 8.83
C TYR A 16 8.67 -19.31 9.64
N PHE A 17 9.06 -19.02 10.89
CA PHE A 17 8.33 -18.26 11.92
C PHE A 17 7.22 -19.01 12.69
N VAL A 18 7.44 -19.04 14.01
CA VAL A 18 6.58 -19.53 15.10
C VAL A 18 6.45 -21.06 15.18
N LEU A 19 7.30 -21.66 16.02
CA LEU A 19 7.10 -23.03 16.49
C LEU A 19 5.91 -23.08 17.45
N ASP A 20 4.83 -23.64 16.94
CA ASP A 20 3.55 -23.94 17.58
C ASP A 20 3.69 -24.97 18.71
N GLY A 21 4.43 -24.64 19.78
CA GLY A 21 4.71 -25.57 20.87
C GLY A 21 5.35 -26.89 20.41
N ARG A 22 5.90 -26.92 19.19
CA ARG A 22 6.58 -28.08 18.63
C ARG A 22 7.87 -28.30 19.43
N LYS A 23 8.13 -29.56 19.76
CA LYS A 23 9.39 -29.96 20.40
C LYS A 23 10.55 -29.96 19.41
N GLU A 24 10.27 -29.95 18.10
CA GLU A 24 11.27 -30.09 17.04
C GLU A 24 11.01 -29.11 15.87
N LEU A 25 12.10 -28.60 15.28
CA LEU A 25 12.13 -27.86 14.02
C LEU A 25 12.66 -28.77 12.92
N HIS A 26 11.88 -28.95 11.85
CA HIS A 26 12.28 -29.77 10.70
C HIS A 26 12.72 -28.90 9.52
N GLY A 27 13.70 -29.39 8.77
CA GLY A 27 14.13 -28.78 7.54
C GLY A 27 14.89 -29.76 6.65
N VAL A 28 15.25 -29.29 5.47
CA VAL A 28 15.96 -30.05 4.45
C VAL A 28 17.12 -29.21 3.93
N VAL A 29 18.31 -29.81 3.90
CA VAL A 29 19.46 -29.28 3.17
C VAL A 29 19.47 -29.95 1.80
N ARG A 30 19.35 -29.17 0.73
CA ARG A 30 19.46 -29.67 -0.65
C ARG A 30 20.87 -29.44 -1.18
N GLY A 31 21.54 -30.52 -1.56
CA GLY A 31 22.81 -30.48 -2.29
C GLY A 31 22.57 -30.42 -3.80
N LEU A 32 23.15 -29.43 -4.48
CA LEU A 32 23.21 -29.31 -5.94
C LEU A 32 24.63 -29.65 -6.39
N GLY A 33 24.95 -30.95 -6.39
CA GLY A 33 26.23 -31.51 -6.82
C GLY A 33 27.02 -32.22 -5.71
N GLU A 34 28.10 -32.89 -6.11
CA GLU A 34 28.98 -33.63 -5.20
C GLU A 34 29.76 -32.68 -4.27
N SER A 35 29.88 -33.07 -3.00
CA SER A 35 30.73 -32.38 -2.03
C SER A 35 31.32 -33.37 -1.02
N ASP A 36 32.64 -33.55 -1.11
CA ASP A 36 33.45 -34.29 -0.14
C ASP A 36 33.76 -33.49 1.14
N ARG A 37 33.28 -32.24 1.22
CA ARG A 37 33.55 -31.38 2.38
C ARG A 37 32.64 -31.75 3.54
N SER A 38 33.25 -31.96 4.69
CA SER A 38 32.52 -32.04 5.96
C SER A 38 31.78 -30.73 6.20
N MET A 39 30.45 -30.81 6.31
CA MET A 39 29.59 -29.68 6.60
C MET A 39 28.88 -29.89 7.93
N SER A 40 28.57 -28.80 8.62
CA SER A 40 27.74 -28.86 9.82
C SER A 40 26.62 -27.83 9.75
N LEU A 41 25.50 -28.19 10.35
CA LEU A 41 24.37 -27.33 10.58
C LEU A 41 24.41 -26.90 12.04
N SER A 42 24.57 -25.61 12.33
CA SER A 42 24.63 -25.08 13.70
C SER A 42 23.49 -24.09 13.96
N LEU A 43 22.81 -24.22 15.11
CA LEU A 43 21.83 -23.26 15.59
C LEU A 43 22.48 -22.42 16.70
N ARG A 44 22.48 -21.10 16.56
CA ARG A 44 23.16 -20.16 17.48
C ARG A 44 22.19 -19.10 17.98
N GLY A 45 22.19 -18.79 19.27
CA GLY A 45 21.38 -17.68 19.78
C GLY A 45 21.88 -16.32 19.26
N LYS A 46 20.98 -15.41 18.86
CA LYS A 46 21.40 -14.06 18.42
C LYS A 46 21.88 -13.19 19.57
N GLU A 47 21.16 -13.22 20.69
CA GLU A 47 21.49 -12.39 21.87
C GLU A 47 22.68 -12.96 22.66
N ARG A 48 22.89 -14.28 22.54
CA ARG A 48 24.03 -15.00 23.10
C ARG A 48 24.55 -15.93 22.01
N PRO A 49 25.66 -15.57 21.31
CA PRO A 49 26.21 -16.32 20.18
C PRO A 49 26.88 -17.62 20.61
N THR A 50 26.22 -18.37 21.48
CA THR A 50 26.54 -19.74 21.83
C THR A 50 25.78 -20.65 20.87
N VAL A 51 26.49 -21.65 20.33
CA VAL A 51 25.87 -22.77 19.62
C VAL A 51 24.98 -23.50 20.63
N VAL A 52 23.69 -23.54 20.35
CA VAL A 52 22.70 -24.25 21.18
C VAL A 52 22.36 -25.63 20.63
N TRP A 53 22.71 -25.88 19.36
CA TRP A 53 22.59 -27.19 18.71
C TRP A 53 23.51 -27.26 17.49
N GLU A 54 24.05 -28.45 17.20
CA GLU A 54 24.89 -28.70 16.03
C GLU A 54 24.66 -30.12 15.49
N TYR A 55 24.72 -30.27 14.16
CA TYR A 55 24.55 -31.53 13.45
C TYR A 55 25.51 -31.61 12.28
N ALA A 56 26.25 -32.72 12.17
CA ALA A 56 27.10 -32.97 11.03
C ALA A 56 26.26 -33.46 9.85
N LEU A 57 26.34 -32.77 8.72
CA LEU A 57 25.71 -33.21 7.47
C LEU A 57 26.57 -34.30 6.83
N LEU A 58 25.92 -35.28 6.22
CA LEU A 58 26.62 -36.28 5.43
C LEU A 58 27.18 -35.64 4.14
N PRO A 59 28.25 -36.18 3.56
CA PRO A 59 28.68 -35.80 2.21
C PRO A 59 27.55 -36.01 1.19
N PHE A 60 27.46 -35.15 0.18
CA PHE A 60 26.55 -35.37 -0.95
C PHE A 60 27.32 -36.19 -2.01
N GLU A 61 26.93 -37.45 -2.20
CA GLU A 61 27.67 -38.46 -2.99
C GLU A 61 27.26 -38.53 -4.47
N SER A 62 26.38 -37.63 -4.96
CA SER A 62 25.92 -37.65 -6.36
C SER A 62 25.86 -36.27 -7.02
N GLU A 63 26.07 -36.23 -8.34
CA GLU A 63 25.79 -35.05 -9.18
C GLU A 63 24.28 -34.72 -9.26
N GLU A 64 23.40 -35.67 -8.90
CA GLU A 64 21.95 -35.45 -8.82
C GLU A 64 21.55 -34.76 -7.50
N GLU A 65 20.46 -33.98 -7.55
CA GLU A 65 19.84 -33.33 -6.39
C GLU A 65 19.60 -34.35 -5.27
N SER A 66 20.17 -34.07 -4.09
CA SER A 66 20.02 -34.93 -2.91
C SER A 66 19.63 -34.12 -1.67
N ASP A 67 18.63 -34.63 -0.97
CA ASP A 67 17.99 -33.96 0.16
C ASP A 67 18.38 -34.65 1.47
N GLN A 68 18.92 -33.88 2.41
CA GLN A 68 19.18 -34.32 3.78
C GLN A 68 18.24 -33.62 4.75
N SER A 69 17.28 -34.38 5.28
CA SER A 69 16.36 -33.89 6.30
C SER A 69 17.03 -33.84 7.67
N PHE A 70 16.69 -32.83 8.48
CA PHE A 70 17.13 -32.70 9.86
C PHE A 70 15.96 -32.34 10.79
N ALA A 71 16.15 -32.61 12.08
CA ALA A 71 15.23 -32.24 13.14
C ALA A 71 16.02 -31.64 14.32
N ILE A 72 15.69 -30.42 14.70
CA ILE A 72 16.33 -29.70 15.82
C ILE A 72 15.40 -29.75 17.02
N PRO A 73 15.78 -30.34 18.16
CA PRO A 73 14.99 -30.26 19.39
C PRO A 73 15.03 -28.81 19.91
N VAL A 74 13.87 -28.14 19.87
CA VAL A 74 13.70 -26.73 20.26
C VAL A 74 12.90 -26.56 21.55
N GLY A 75 12.37 -27.65 22.12
CA GLY A 75 11.44 -27.60 23.25
C GLY A 75 11.99 -26.95 24.53
N ASP A 76 13.30 -26.96 24.72
CA ASP A 76 14.00 -26.39 25.89
C ASP A 76 14.69 -25.05 25.57
N LEU A 77 14.60 -24.57 24.32
CA LEU A 77 15.19 -23.30 23.93
C LEU A 77 14.30 -22.15 24.38
N ALA A 78 14.94 -21.09 24.89
CA ALA A 78 14.23 -19.87 25.27
C ALA A 78 13.56 -19.23 24.03
N PRO A 79 12.42 -18.54 24.19
CA PRO A 79 11.88 -17.70 23.13
C PRO A 79 12.92 -16.67 22.70
N GLY A 80 13.05 -16.46 21.39
CA GLY A 80 14.06 -15.56 20.84
C GLY A 80 14.45 -15.89 19.41
N TYR A 81 15.45 -15.17 18.90
CA TYR A 81 15.98 -15.37 17.56
C TYR A 81 17.25 -16.20 17.57
N TYR A 82 17.33 -17.12 16.62
CA TYR A 82 18.44 -18.03 16.43
C TYR A 82 18.91 -17.97 14.97
N ASP A 83 20.20 -18.13 14.75
CA ASP A 83 20.78 -18.28 13.42
C ASP A 83 21.10 -19.76 13.18
N LEU A 84 20.48 -20.32 12.15
CA LEU A 84 20.74 -21.64 11.62
C LEU A 84 21.72 -21.51 10.45
N THR A 85 22.95 -21.97 10.65
CA THR A 85 24.04 -21.82 9.69
C THR A 85 24.47 -23.18 9.15
N VAL A 86 24.65 -23.28 7.83
CA VAL A 86 25.38 -24.38 7.19
C VAL A 86 26.84 -23.95 7.05
N ASP A 87 27.68 -24.47 7.94
CA ASP A 87 29.12 -24.27 7.97
C ASP A 87 29.80 -25.31 7.04
N GLY A 88 30.89 -24.92 6.36
CA GLY A 88 31.66 -25.79 5.46
C GLY A 88 31.35 -25.63 3.96
N CYS A 89 30.36 -24.81 3.60
CA CYS A 89 30.09 -24.35 2.23
C CYS A 89 30.63 -22.94 1.99
N LEU A 90 30.94 -22.58 0.73
CA LEU A 90 31.38 -21.23 0.35
C LEU A 90 30.42 -20.65 -0.70
N PRO A 91 29.66 -19.58 -0.38
CA PRO A 91 29.54 -18.93 0.94
C PRO A 91 28.72 -19.77 1.94
N SER A 92 28.94 -19.55 3.24
CA SER A 92 28.11 -20.12 4.33
C SER A 92 26.65 -19.69 4.17
N ILE A 93 25.71 -20.62 4.28
CA ILE A 93 24.28 -20.33 4.24
C ILE A 93 23.80 -20.06 5.67
N CYS A 94 23.14 -18.93 5.92
CA CYS A 94 22.62 -18.58 7.23
C CYS A 94 21.15 -18.17 7.14
N VAL A 95 20.33 -18.75 8.00
CA VAL A 95 18.89 -18.52 8.10
C VAL A 95 18.54 -18.12 9.53
N THR A 96 17.73 -17.07 9.72
CA THR A 96 17.18 -16.75 11.05
C THR A 96 15.90 -17.53 11.33
N VAL A 97 15.86 -18.18 12.49
CA VAL A 97 14.71 -18.89 13.07
C VAL A 97 14.22 -18.10 14.30
N ALA A 98 12.92 -17.86 14.40
CA ALA A 98 12.31 -17.28 15.60
C ALA A 98 11.54 -18.34 16.40
N LEU A 99 11.87 -18.49 17.67
CA LEU A 99 11.20 -19.37 18.63
C LEU A 99 10.24 -18.56 19.50
N GLY A 100 8.97 -18.95 19.53
CA GLY A 100 7.94 -18.32 20.36
C GLY A 100 7.19 -19.37 21.18
N THR A 101 6.64 -18.98 22.34
CA THR A 101 5.73 -19.84 23.10
C THR A 101 4.29 -19.49 22.73
N ARG A 102 3.53 -20.50 22.27
CA ARG A 102 2.09 -20.33 22.04
C ARG A 102 1.39 -20.33 23.40
N GLY A 103 1.16 -19.13 23.96
CA GLY A 103 0.22 -18.98 25.06
C GLY A 103 -1.17 -19.41 24.57
N LYS A 104 -1.92 -20.18 25.37
CA LYS A 104 -3.37 -20.25 25.20
C LYS A 104 -3.92 -18.85 25.53
N SER A 105 -4.11 -17.99 24.54
CA SER A 105 -4.79 -16.71 24.75
C SER A 105 -6.29 -16.94 24.77
N SER A 106 -6.83 -17.08 25.98
CA SER A 106 -8.20 -16.66 26.26
C SER A 106 -8.09 -15.25 26.86
N GLY A 107 -8.42 -14.22 26.07
CA GLY A 107 -8.36 -12.82 26.47
C GLY A 107 -7.09 -12.10 25.98
N ARG A 108 -7.27 -10.79 25.73
CA ARG A 108 -6.33 -9.70 25.38
C ARG A 108 -4.88 -10.13 25.11
N PRO A 109 -4.23 -9.71 24.00
CA PRO A 109 -2.81 -9.94 23.80
C PRO A 109 -2.04 -9.63 25.08
N ALA A 110 -1.39 -10.63 25.67
CA ALA A 110 -0.74 -10.50 26.98
C ALA A 110 0.36 -9.42 26.96
N ALA A 111 0.86 -9.10 25.77
CA ALA A 111 1.71 -7.98 25.43
C ALA A 111 0.83 -6.96 24.67
N GLY A 112 0.69 -5.72 25.16
CA GLY A 112 -0.26 -4.76 24.58
C GLY A 112 0.01 -4.42 23.11
N TYR A 113 -0.87 -3.63 22.45
CA TYR A 113 -0.69 -3.28 21.02
C TYR A 113 0.69 -2.68 20.70
N LEU A 114 1.25 -1.89 21.61
CA LEU A 114 2.60 -1.33 21.45
C LEU A 114 3.67 -2.43 21.36
N ASP A 115 3.56 -3.50 22.14
CA ASP A 115 4.50 -4.61 22.12
C ASP A 115 4.38 -5.40 20.81
N VAL A 116 3.16 -5.62 20.32
CA VAL A 116 2.91 -6.27 19.02
C VAL A 116 3.60 -5.49 17.90
N VAL A 117 3.41 -4.17 17.87
CA VAL A 117 4.04 -3.32 16.85
C VAL A 117 5.56 -3.29 17.01
N THR A 118 6.06 -3.14 18.23
CA THR A 118 7.51 -3.11 18.51
C THR A 118 8.18 -4.40 18.03
N GLN A 119 7.62 -5.56 18.40
CA GLN A 119 8.17 -6.86 18.00
C GLN A 119 8.14 -7.05 16.47
N ALA A 120 7.04 -6.65 15.82
CA ALA A 120 6.92 -6.73 14.37
C ALA A 120 7.95 -5.83 13.68
N VAL A 121 8.08 -4.57 14.09
CA VAL A 121 9.03 -3.61 13.51
C VAL A 121 10.47 -4.07 13.77
N ASP A 122 10.82 -4.47 14.99
CA ASP A 122 12.17 -4.95 15.31
C ASP A 122 12.52 -6.21 14.48
N ALA A 123 11.57 -7.11 14.23
CA ALA A 123 11.75 -8.25 13.35
C ALA A 123 12.03 -7.82 11.89
N ILE A 124 11.23 -6.88 11.36
CA ILE A 124 11.42 -6.30 10.02
C ILE A 124 12.83 -5.71 9.91
N LEU A 125 13.24 -4.88 10.87
CA LEU A 125 14.54 -4.21 10.87
C LEU A 125 15.70 -5.22 10.96
N ALA A 126 15.59 -6.21 11.84
CA ALA A 126 16.62 -7.24 12.00
C ALA A 126 16.84 -8.08 10.73
N GLN A 127 15.78 -8.29 9.95
CA GLN A 127 15.86 -9.02 8.69
C GLN A 127 16.43 -8.19 7.54
N GLN A 128 16.10 -6.89 7.51
CA GLN A 128 16.56 -5.96 6.47
C GLN A 128 18.04 -5.59 6.63
N ALA A 129 18.52 -5.41 7.87
CA ALA A 129 19.91 -5.03 8.17
C ALA A 129 20.98 -6.00 7.63
N ARG A 130 20.61 -7.23 7.26
CA ARG A 130 21.52 -8.26 6.74
C ARG A 130 21.68 -8.24 5.22
N ARG A 131 20.76 -7.57 4.50
CA ARG A 131 20.64 -7.71 3.04
C ARG A 131 21.51 -6.74 2.24
N PHE A 132 21.99 -5.66 2.86
CA PHE A 132 22.62 -4.54 2.13
C PHE A 132 24.07 -4.28 2.54
N LEU A 133 24.79 -5.29 3.02
CA LEU A 133 26.20 -5.15 3.39
C LEU A 133 27.11 -4.73 2.20
N ASP A 134 26.65 -4.90 0.96
CA ASP A 134 27.36 -4.54 -0.28
C ASP A 134 26.70 -3.40 -1.10
N ALA A 135 25.64 -2.75 -0.57
CA ALA A 135 25.05 -1.58 -1.25
C ALA A 135 26.04 -0.40 -1.20
N PRO A 136 26.02 0.54 -2.19
CA PRO A 136 27.03 1.60 -2.33
C PRO A 136 27.32 2.38 -1.04
N ASP A 137 26.32 2.50 -0.14
CA ASP A 137 26.44 3.21 1.14
C ASP A 137 26.04 2.38 2.38
N GLY A 138 25.95 1.04 2.30
CA GLY A 138 25.62 0.16 3.44
C GLY A 138 24.28 0.51 4.12
N VAL A 139 23.28 0.91 3.34
CA VAL A 139 22.18 1.76 3.79
C VAL A 139 21.16 1.05 4.69
N PRO A 140 20.73 1.66 5.81
CA PRO A 140 19.60 1.15 6.58
C PRO A 140 18.29 1.63 5.95
N PHE A 141 17.93 1.07 4.79
CA PHE A 141 16.58 1.19 4.27
C PHE A 141 15.73 0.04 4.75
N VAL A 142 14.49 0.35 5.13
CA VAL A 142 13.46 -0.68 5.15
C VAL A 142 12.92 -0.81 3.73
N THR A 143 12.93 -2.03 3.22
CA THR A 143 12.46 -2.32 1.87
C THR A 143 11.24 -3.21 1.87
N VAL A 144 10.43 -3.07 0.83
CA VAL A 144 9.19 -3.84 0.66
C VAL A 144 9.32 -4.82 -0.50
N THR A 145 8.76 -6.01 -0.31
CA THR A 145 8.60 -7.00 -1.39
C THR A 145 7.40 -6.66 -2.25
N ARG A 146 7.46 -7.01 -3.53
CA ARG A 146 6.27 -6.95 -4.36
C ARG A 146 5.39 -8.11 -3.92
N PRO A 147 4.10 -7.87 -3.59
CA PRO A 147 3.21 -9.00 -3.37
C PRO A 147 3.16 -9.84 -4.65
N VAL A 148 3.02 -11.17 -4.48
CA VAL A 148 2.75 -12.08 -5.60
C VAL A 148 1.44 -11.67 -6.23
N THR A 149 1.48 -11.34 -7.52
CA THR A 149 0.26 -11.25 -8.31
C THR A 149 0.11 -12.54 -9.06
N LEU A 150 -0.91 -13.34 -8.72
CA LEU A 150 -1.33 -14.47 -9.55
C LEU A 150 -1.61 -13.97 -10.96
N GLY A 151 -1.27 -14.77 -11.98
CA GLY A 151 -1.60 -14.43 -13.35
C GLY A 151 -3.11 -14.44 -13.56
N TYR A 152 -3.65 -13.45 -14.25
CA TYR A 152 -5.08 -13.41 -14.57
C TYR A 152 -5.35 -12.73 -15.91
N ARG A 153 -6.49 -13.08 -16.53
CA ARG A 153 -7.03 -12.37 -17.69
C ARG A 153 -8.10 -11.41 -17.24
N SER A 154 -7.97 -10.18 -17.71
CA SER A 154 -8.99 -9.16 -17.58
C SER A 154 -9.72 -9.00 -18.91
N LEU A 155 -11.03 -8.75 -18.85
CA LEU A 155 -11.75 -8.20 -19.99
C LEU A 155 -11.32 -6.76 -20.28
N GLY A 156 -11.64 -6.30 -21.47
CA GLY A 156 -11.63 -4.92 -21.91
C GLY A 156 -12.94 -4.62 -22.62
N HIS A 157 -13.10 -3.40 -23.13
CA HIS A 157 -14.27 -3.03 -23.91
C HIS A 157 -14.44 -3.95 -25.14
N ARG A 158 -15.67 -4.32 -25.46
CA ARG A 158 -16.02 -5.09 -26.66
C ARG A 158 -15.85 -4.21 -27.90
N GLU A 159 -14.88 -4.51 -28.76
CA GLU A 159 -14.62 -3.74 -29.97
C GLU A 159 -15.12 -4.56 -31.17
N ASN A 160 -16.10 -4.02 -31.91
CA ASN A 160 -16.73 -4.69 -33.07
C ASN A 160 -17.28 -6.09 -32.77
N GLY A 161 -17.86 -6.28 -31.58
CA GLY A 161 -18.42 -7.57 -31.17
C GLY A 161 -17.41 -8.57 -30.62
N VAL A 162 -16.11 -8.24 -30.57
CA VAL A 162 -15.04 -9.10 -30.05
C VAL A 162 -14.60 -8.62 -28.67
N TYR A 163 -14.44 -9.56 -27.73
CA TYR A 163 -13.86 -9.28 -26.41
C TYR A 163 -12.37 -8.96 -26.55
N ARG A 164 -11.98 -7.75 -26.15
CA ARG A 164 -10.56 -7.46 -25.91
C ARG A 164 -10.19 -8.07 -24.56
N THR A 165 -9.11 -8.82 -24.47
CA THR A 165 -8.58 -9.30 -23.19
C THR A 165 -7.18 -8.76 -22.94
N TYR A 166 -6.87 -8.54 -21.68
CA TYR A 166 -5.55 -8.16 -21.20
C TYR A 166 -5.01 -9.27 -20.32
N TRP A 167 -3.87 -9.83 -20.72
CA TRP A 167 -3.16 -10.81 -19.91
C TRP A 167 -2.25 -10.09 -18.92
N PHE A 168 -2.48 -10.34 -17.63
CA PHE A 168 -1.58 -9.93 -16.56
C PHE A 168 -0.78 -11.16 -16.14
N PRO A 169 0.50 -11.24 -16.54
CA PRO A 169 1.30 -12.40 -16.18
C PRO A 169 1.47 -12.48 -14.68
N GLU A 170 1.55 -13.71 -14.18
CA GLU A 170 1.93 -13.95 -12.79
C GLU A 170 3.27 -13.28 -12.52
N ARG A 171 3.36 -12.56 -11.40
CA ARG A 171 4.64 -12.03 -10.92
C ARG A 171 4.99 -12.79 -9.66
N PRO A 172 6.07 -13.59 -9.69
CA PRO A 172 6.49 -14.36 -8.54
C PRO A 172 6.90 -13.43 -7.39
N PHE A 173 7.05 -14.03 -6.21
CA PHE A 173 7.52 -13.33 -5.04
C PHE A 173 8.88 -12.67 -5.33
N GLU A 174 8.97 -11.36 -5.10
CA GLU A 174 10.23 -10.65 -5.25
C GLU A 174 11.11 -10.95 -4.03
N TYR A 175 12.02 -11.92 -4.16
CA TYR A 175 12.90 -12.33 -3.05
C TYR A 175 13.97 -11.27 -2.74
N GLU A 176 14.42 -10.53 -3.76
CA GLU A 176 15.35 -9.41 -3.63
C GLU A 176 14.58 -8.10 -3.44
N THR A 177 14.39 -7.70 -2.20
CA THR A 177 13.76 -6.42 -1.88
C THR A 177 14.74 -5.28 -2.03
N PHE A 178 14.44 -4.29 -2.86
CA PHE A 178 15.29 -3.11 -3.03
C PHE A 178 14.48 -1.81 -3.10
N ARG A 179 13.16 -1.88 -2.94
CA ARG A 179 12.27 -0.73 -3.09
C ARG A 179 12.00 -0.14 -1.72
N ALA A 180 12.21 1.17 -1.57
CA ALA A 180 12.02 1.86 -0.29
C ALA A 180 10.60 1.69 0.25
N ASP A 181 10.46 1.22 1.49
CA ASP A 181 9.17 1.10 2.17
C ASP A 181 8.81 2.40 2.88
N ARG A 182 8.27 3.35 2.13
CA ARG A 182 7.79 4.63 2.69
C ARG A 182 6.57 4.49 3.58
N GLU A 183 5.80 3.40 3.46
CA GLU A 183 4.59 3.19 4.27
C GLU A 183 4.96 2.90 5.74
N LEU A 184 6.21 2.49 6.00
CA LEU A 184 6.75 2.29 7.35
C LEU A 184 7.28 3.57 8.00
N TRP A 185 7.56 4.66 7.27
CA TRP A 185 8.15 5.86 7.86
C TRP A 185 7.28 6.51 8.94
N PRO A 186 5.95 6.72 8.73
CA PRO A 186 5.10 7.26 9.78
C PRO A 186 5.01 6.33 11.00
N ILE A 187 5.09 5.02 10.77
CA ILE A 187 5.04 3.99 11.83
C ILE A 187 6.29 4.08 12.71
N LEU A 188 7.47 4.24 12.11
CA LEU A 188 8.73 4.41 12.84
C LEU A 188 8.73 5.70 13.68
N ASP A 189 8.20 6.80 13.14
CA ASP A 189 8.09 8.07 13.88
C ASP A 189 7.13 7.95 15.08
N LEU A 190 5.95 7.34 14.89
CA LEU A 190 4.97 7.06 15.94
C LEU A 190 5.49 6.07 16.98
N LEU A 191 6.20 5.03 16.55
CA LEU A 191 6.81 4.04 17.44
C LEU A 191 7.92 4.66 18.28
N SER A 192 8.72 5.57 17.70
CA SER A 192 9.73 6.33 18.43
C SER A 192 9.12 7.17 19.55
N GLU A 193 7.97 7.80 19.27
CA GLU A 193 7.21 8.57 20.26
C GLU A 193 6.65 7.67 21.36
N ALA A 194 5.93 6.59 20.99
CA ALA A 194 5.27 5.71 21.94
C ALA A 194 6.24 4.94 22.85
N THR A 195 7.41 4.55 22.35
CA THR A 195 8.41 3.79 23.12
C THR A 195 9.47 4.65 23.79
N GLY A 196 9.57 5.94 23.43
CA GLY A 196 10.69 6.81 23.80
C GLY A 196 12.04 6.40 23.20
N ARG A 197 12.08 5.43 22.27
CA ARG A 197 13.32 4.96 21.63
C ARG A 197 13.63 5.82 20.40
N PRO A 198 14.67 6.68 20.43
CA PRO A 198 14.96 7.59 19.31
C PRO A 198 15.52 6.87 18.07
N VAL A 199 15.87 5.58 18.17
CA VAL A 199 16.47 4.80 17.07
C VAL A 199 15.56 4.72 15.85
N TYR A 200 14.24 4.59 16.04
CA TYR A 200 13.28 4.48 14.94
C TYR A 200 13.16 5.80 14.16
N ARG A 201 13.09 6.94 14.84
CA ARG A 201 13.07 8.27 14.20
C ARG A 201 14.38 8.58 13.47
N LYS A 202 15.52 8.26 14.08
CA LYS A 202 16.85 8.42 13.46
C LYS A 202 16.99 7.60 12.19
N LEU A 203 16.35 6.44 12.12
CA LEU A 203 16.31 5.61 10.91
C LEU A 203 15.55 6.34 9.78
N VAL A 204 14.40 6.94 10.10
CA VAL A 204 13.65 7.77 9.15
C VAL A 204 14.48 8.96 8.68
N ASP A 205 15.14 9.68 9.59
CA ASP A 205 16.03 10.81 9.27
C ASP A 205 17.06 10.41 8.21
N LYS A 206 17.75 9.28 8.44
CA LYS A 206 18.78 8.79 7.52
C LYS A 206 18.22 8.35 6.17
N MET A 207 17.04 7.74 6.12
CA MET A 207 16.37 7.41 4.85
C MET A 207 16.00 8.68 4.07
N LEU A 208 15.53 9.73 4.76
CA LEU A 208 15.17 11.01 4.14
C LEU A 208 16.40 11.75 3.59
N GLU A 209 17.52 11.74 4.30
CA GLU A 209 18.80 12.29 3.82
C GLU A 209 19.21 11.64 2.48
N ILE A 210 19.09 10.33 2.37
CA ILE A 210 19.48 9.60 1.17
C ILE A 210 18.50 9.84 0.01
N VAL A 211 17.20 9.90 0.30
CA VAL A 211 16.21 10.30 -0.70
C VAL A 211 16.42 11.76 -1.14
N ALA A 212 16.86 12.66 -0.26
CA ALA A 212 17.17 14.04 -0.63
C ALA A 212 18.33 14.12 -1.64
N GLU A 213 19.29 13.20 -1.52
CA GLU A 213 20.48 13.14 -2.37
C GLU A 213 20.22 12.43 -3.71
N HIS A 214 19.52 11.29 -3.69
CA HIS A 214 19.39 10.41 -4.86
C HIS A 214 17.96 10.22 -5.37
N GLY A 215 16.94 10.59 -4.58
CA GLY A 215 15.54 10.28 -4.84
C GLY A 215 14.86 11.14 -5.91
N PHE A 216 15.61 11.88 -6.72
CA PHE A 216 15.10 12.84 -7.71
C PHE A 216 15.85 12.73 -9.04
N ASP A 217 15.11 12.80 -10.14
CA ASP A 217 15.69 12.89 -11.46
C ASP A 217 16.38 14.24 -11.64
N SER A 218 17.67 14.22 -11.99
CA SER A 218 18.47 15.43 -12.11
C SER A 218 17.98 16.37 -13.23
N ARG A 219 17.40 15.81 -14.31
CA ARG A 219 16.88 16.56 -15.46
C ARG A 219 15.48 17.09 -15.22
N SER A 220 14.51 16.24 -14.90
CA SER A 220 13.11 16.66 -14.74
C SER A 220 12.80 17.24 -13.36
N GLY A 221 13.63 16.97 -12.36
CA GLY A 221 13.35 17.35 -10.97
C GLY A 221 12.26 16.52 -10.30
N LEU A 222 11.70 15.50 -10.97
CA LEU A 222 10.65 14.64 -10.43
C LEU A 222 11.22 13.60 -9.46
N MET A 223 10.49 13.31 -8.39
CA MET A 223 10.89 12.30 -7.39
C MET A 223 10.63 10.86 -7.85
N PHE A 224 11.43 9.92 -7.33
CA PHE A 224 11.30 8.46 -7.56
C PHE A 224 10.30 7.79 -6.59
N LEU A 225 9.47 8.56 -5.89
CA LEU A 225 8.48 8.08 -4.92
C LEU A 225 7.04 8.32 -5.41
N SER A 226 6.73 7.84 -6.61
CA SER A 226 5.42 8.04 -7.27
C SER A 226 4.53 6.78 -7.18
N GLN A 227 3.35 6.77 -7.78
CA GLN A 227 2.52 5.55 -7.85
C GLN A 227 3.01 4.55 -8.89
N GLU A 228 3.74 5.01 -9.91
CA GLU A 228 4.28 4.17 -10.99
C GLU A 228 5.82 4.03 -10.91
N CYS A 229 6.45 4.66 -9.90
CA CYS A 229 7.89 4.60 -9.64
C CYS A 229 8.19 4.34 -8.16
N ASP A 230 9.18 3.49 -7.90
CA ASP A 230 9.86 3.32 -6.61
C ASP A 230 11.30 3.84 -6.69
N PHE A 231 11.87 4.13 -5.53
CA PHE A 231 13.29 4.41 -5.36
C PHE A 231 14.02 3.07 -5.13
N ASP A 232 14.91 2.68 -6.04
CA ASP A 232 15.78 1.52 -5.86
C ASP A 232 16.94 1.92 -4.93
N VAL A 233 16.94 1.37 -3.72
CA VAL A 233 17.90 1.72 -2.67
C VAL A 233 19.31 1.18 -2.95
N ARG A 234 19.48 0.29 -3.93
CA ARG A 234 20.79 -0.26 -4.33
C ARG A 234 21.49 0.64 -5.34
N THR A 235 20.72 1.18 -6.28
CA THR A 235 21.26 1.98 -7.38
C THR A 235 21.08 3.48 -7.17
N GLY A 236 20.15 3.89 -6.31
CA GLY A 236 19.75 5.29 -6.16
C GLY A 236 18.94 5.80 -7.35
N GLU A 237 18.36 4.91 -8.16
CA GLU A 237 17.67 5.25 -9.41
C GLU A 237 16.16 4.97 -9.36
N ALA A 238 15.46 5.45 -10.39
CA ALA A 238 14.05 5.17 -10.62
C ALA A 238 13.81 3.69 -10.95
N HIS A 239 12.84 3.07 -10.28
CA HIS A 239 12.39 1.72 -10.60
C HIS A 239 10.90 1.68 -10.91
N SER A 240 10.51 0.96 -11.95
CA SER A 240 9.09 0.89 -12.34
C SER A 240 8.27 0.01 -11.39
N LYS A 241 7.11 0.50 -10.95
CA LYS A 241 6.10 -0.34 -10.28
C LYS A 241 5.22 -1.09 -11.25
N GLY A 242 5.02 -0.51 -12.43
CA GLY A 242 3.97 -0.88 -13.37
C GLY A 242 4.23 -2.19 -14.11
N ALA A 243 3.34 -2.47 -15.06
CA ALA A 243 3.51 -3.57 -15.99
C ALA A 243 4.69 -3.35 -16.95
N THR A 244 5.02 -2.07 -17.21
CA THR A 244 6.06 -1.63 -18.13
C THR A 244 7.41 -1.48 -17.42
N ASP A 245 8.51 -1.81 -18.10
CA ASP A 245 9.87 -1.66 -17.54
C ASP A 245 10.34 -0.20 -17.44
N VAL A 246 9.60 0.74 -18.05
CA VAL A 246 9.92 2.17 -18.02
C VAL A 246 9.29 2.83 -16.78
N PRO A 247 10.09 3.39 -15.86
CA PRO A 247 9.58 4.13 -14.71
C PRO A 247 8.80 5.37 -15.15
N LYS A 248 7.67 5.64 -14.50
CA LYS A 248 6.83 6.81 -14.77
C LYS A 248 6.51 7.56 -13.49
N PHE A 249 6.38 8.87 -13.62
CA PHE A 249 5.89 9.70 -12.53
C PHE A 249 4.37 9.81 -12.63
N LYS A 250 3.68 9.41 -11.56
CA LYS A 250 2.25 9.67 -11.35
C LYS A 250 2.11 10.32 -9.98
N PRO A 251 1.50 11.53 -9.87
CA PRO A 251 1.39 12.28 -8.61
C PRO A 251 0.34 11.63 -7.73
N LEU A 252 0.65 10.45 -7.22
CA LEU A 252 -0.14 9.73 -6.24
C LEU A 252 0.84 8.94 -5.39
N ASN A 253 0.62 8.92 -4.08
CA ASN A 253 1.35 7.98 -3.23
C ASN A 253 0.65 6.62 -3.32
N SER A 254 1.40 5.53 -3.14
CA SER A 254 0.97 4.16 -3.37
C SER A 254 -0.37 3.89 -2.66
N GLY A 255 -1.36 3.33 -3.38
CA GLY A 255 -2.77 3.24 -2.94
C GLY A 255 -3.12 2.31 -1.76
N ASN A 256 -2.55 2.52 -0.58
CA ASN A 256 -2.95 1.95 0.72
C ASN A 256 -2.71 2.97 1.86
N CYS A 257 -1.74 3.89 1.69
CA CYS A 257 -1.62 5.10 2.51
C CYS A 257 -1.15 6.27 1.63
N PRO A 258 -2.04 7.21 1.25
CA PRO A 258 -1.81 8.18 0.17
C PRO A 258 -0.96 9.39 0.56
N GLU A 259 -0.27 9.38 1.69
CA GLU A 259 0.34 10.59 2.26
C GLU A 259 1.87 10.50 2.33
N LEU A 260 2.53 11.28 1.46
CA LEU A 260 3.88 11.74 1.72
C LEU A 260 3.75 12.79 2.83
N CYS A 261 4.22 12.49 4.04
CA CYS A 261 4.13 13.42 5.17
C CYS A 261 5.02 14.65 4.90
N LEU A 262 4.46 15.67 4.23
CA LEU A 262 5.25 16.79 3.72
C LEU A 262 5.92 17.57 4.85
N ASP A 263 5.29 17.72 6.01
CA ASP A 263 5.93 18.37 7.16
C ASP A 263 7.17 17.62 7.65
N ARG A 264 7.20 16.29 7.48
CA ARG A 264 8.34 15.46 7.83
C ARG A 264 9.45 15.49 6.77
N VAL A 265 9.06 15.45 5.50
CA VAL A 265 9.99 15.31 4.36
C VAL A 265 10.57 16.67 3.95
N TRP A 266 9.78 17.75 3.99
CA TRP A 266 10.17 19.06 3.49
C TRP A 266 11.44 19.63 4.11
N PRO A 267 11.69 19.55 5.43
CA PRO A 267 12.93 20.07 6.02
C PRO A 267 14.22 19.44 5.46
N TYR A 268 14.16 18.21 4.93
CA TYR A 268 15.33 17.48 4.40
C TYR A 268 15.63 17.85 2.95
N MET A 269 14.60 18.21 2.18
CA MET A 269 14.70 18.36 0.73
C MET A 269 13.82 19.49 0.19
N PRO A 270 13.87 20.71 0.77
CA PRO A 270 12.94 21.78 0.43
C PRO A 270 13.11 22.24 -1.02
N ARG A 271 14.35 22.31 -1.51
CA ARG A 271 14.66 22.72 -2.89
C ARG A 271 14.22 21.68 -3.91
N GLN A 272 14.45 20.40 -3.61
CA GLN A 272 14.09 19.29 -4.48
C GLN A 272 12.57 19.13 -4.58
N LEU A 273 11.85 19.22 -3.46
CA LEU A 273 10.39 19.15 -3.48
C LEU A 273 9.75 20.36 -4.15
N HIS A 274 10.25 21.58 -3.90
CA HIS A 274 9.82 22.77 -4.64
C HIS A 274 9.98 22.56 -6.16
N ARG A 275 11.16 22.12 -6.60
CA ARG A 275 11.41 21.81 -8.02
C ARG A 275 10.48 20.71 -8.53
N CYS A 276 10.31 19.61 -7.80
CA CYS A 276 9.44 18.50 -8.19
C CYS A 276 7.99 18.97 -8.39
N PHE A 277 7.46 19.79 -7.47
CA PHE A 277 6.08 20.26 -7.55
C PHE A 277 5.87 21.24 -8.69
N ARG A 278 6.86 22.08 -9.00
CA ARG A 278 6.85 22.88 -10.23
C ARG A 278 6.98 22.03 -11.49
N ALA A 279 7.86 21.04 -11.50
CA ALA A 279 8.09 20.16 -12.64
C ALA A 279 6.84 19.37 -13.05
N MET A 280 5.90 19.11 -12.13
CA MET A 280 4.61 18.52 -12.47
C MET A 280 3.82 19.34 -13.49
N PHE A 281 3.92 20.67 -13.45
CA PHE A 281 3.26 21.54 -14.44
C PHE A 281 3.78 21.23 -15.85
N TYR A 282 5.10 21.22 -16.04
CA TYR A 282 5.71 20.93 -17.33
C TYR A 282 5.61 19.45 -17.72
N GLY A 283 5.58 18.55 -16.74
CA GLY A 283 5.53 17.11 -16.97
C GLY A 283 4.14 16.59 -17.33
N LEU A 284 3.09 17.09 -16.65
CA LEU A 284 1.75 16.50 -16.69
C LEU A 284 0.74 17.36 -17.43
N ILE A 285 0.86 18.69 -17.42
CA ILE A 285 -0.03 19.57 -18.19
C ILE A 285 0.33 19.45 -19.67
N THR A 286 -0.68 19.14 -20.47
CA THR A 286 -0.58 18.91 -21.93
C THR A 286 -1.18 20.06 -22.73
N ASP A 287 -2.07 20.83 -22.11
CA ASP A 287 -2.67 22.04 -22.65
C ASP A 287 -2.75 23.09 -21.52
N PRO A 288 -1.81 24.04 -21.46
CA PRO A 288 -1.78 25.05 -20.41
C PRO A 288 -2.94 26.04 -20.48
N GLU A 289 -3.64 26.18 -21.59
CA GLU A 289 -4.78 27.09 -21.73
C GLU A 289 -6.00 26.51 -21.03
N ASN A 290 -6.33 25.26 -21.36
CA ASN A 290 -7.49 24.53 -20.83
C ASN A 290 -7.20 23.71 -19.56
N PHE A 291 -5.93 23.70 -19.13
CA PHE A 291 -5.43 22.89 -18.03
C PHE A 291 -5.68 21.38 -18.24
N ASP A 292 -5.67 20.91 -19.50
CA ASP A 292 -5.73 19.48 -19.79
C ASP A 292 -4.41 18.83 -19.41
N TYR A 293 -4.48 17.61 -18.86
CA TYR A 293 -3.31 16.93 -18.35
C TYR A 293 -3.36 15.43 -18.61
N ASN A 294 -2.26 14.75 -18.30
CA ASN A 294 -2.21 13.29 -18.26
C ASN A 294 -1.89 12.83 -16.84
N ARG A 295 -2.41 11.66 -16.45
CA ARG A 295 -2.14 11.09 -15.12
C ARG A 295 -0.69 10.66 -14.87
N PHE A 296 0.13 10.53 -15.91
CA PHE A 296 1.54 10.17 -15.78
C PHE A 296 2.41 10.94 -16.77
N CYS A 297 3.69 11.08 -16.45
CA CYS A 297 4.72 11.54 -17.37
C CYS A 297 5.99 10.71 -17.24
N GLU A 298 6.84 10.78 -18.26
CA GLU A 298 8.15 10.15 -18.26
C GLU A 298 9.19 11.05 -17.56
N TYR A 299 10.23 10.43 -17.01
CA TYR A 299 11.38 11.15 -16.46
C TYR A 299 12.29 11.67 -17.59
N GLY A 300 13.26 12.53 -17.25
CA GLY A 300 14.31 12.94 -18.17
C GLY A 300 14.01 14.13 -19.07
N PHE A 301 12.82 14.72 -19.05
CA PHE A 301 12.62 16.05 -19.66
C PHE A 301 13.37 17.13 -18.87
N ASP A 302 13.66 18.28 -19.49
CA ASP A 302 14.32 19.40 -18.81
C ASP A 302 13.26 20.40 -18.31
N ASP A 303 12.97 20.38 -17.01
CA ASP A 303 12.01 21.31 -16.40
C ASP A 303 12.47 22.77 -16.48
N ARG A 304 13.77 23.03 -16.66
CA ARG A 304 14.34 24.37 -16.76
C ARG A 304 14.12 24.99 -18.14
N ALA A 305 13.84 24.18 -19.15
CA ALA A 305 13.50 24.68 -20.48
C ALA A 305 12.14 25.39 -20.50
N GLY A 306 11.29 25.16 -19.48
CA GLY A 306 9.93 25.71 -19.44
C GLY A 306 9.02 25.17 -20.55
N VAL A 307 9.37 24.01 -21.13
CA VAL A 307 8.64 23.36 -22.22
C VAL A 307 7.92 22.15 -21.67
N HIS A 308 6.65 21.99 -22.05
CA HIS A 308 5.85 20.84 -21.67
C HIS A 308 6.38 19.56 -22.32
N SER A 309 6.53 18.49 -21.53
CA SER A 309 7.11 17.23 -22.00
C SER A 309 6.13 16.36 -22.80
N LEU A 310 4.83 16.59 -22.61
CA LEU A 310 3.76 15.86 -23.28
C LEU A 310 3.01 16.76 -24.26
N VAL A 311 2.71 16.22 -25.44
CA VAL A 311 1.85 16.86 -26.44
C VAL A 311 0.44 16.30 -26.31
N LYS A 312 -0.61 17.12 -26.40
CA LYS A 312 -2.02 16.69 -26.36
C LYS A 312 -2.26 15.52 -27.33
N THR A 313 -2.68 14.37 -26.81
CA THR A 313 -3.07 13.21 -27.64
C THR A 313 -4.44 12.67 -27.21
N PRO A 314 -5.16 11.97 -28.12
CA PRO A 314 -6.42 11.30 -27.78
C PRO A 314 -6.35 10.26 -26.67
N SER A 315 -5.15 9.74 -26.42
CA SER A 315 -4.91 8.65 -25.47
C SER A 315 -4.72 9.15 -24.03
N HIS A 316 -4.73 10.47 -23.82
CA HIS A 316 -4.58 11.05 -22.50
C HIS A 316 -5.81 10.79 -21.64
N CYS A 317 -5.55 10.48 -20.37
CA CYS A 317 -6.58 10.33 -19.35
C CYS A 317 -6.16 11.15 -18.13
N ALA A 318 -6.90 12.22 -17.86
CA ALA A 318 -6.69 13.10 -16.73
C ALA A 318 -7.56 12.64 -15.55
N PHE A 319 -7.04 11.72 -14.73
CA PHE A 319 -7.78 11.17 -13.59
C PHE A 319 -7.93 12.19 -12.47
N ASP A 320 -9.09 12.17 -11.82
CA ASP A 320 -9.44 12.99 -10.66
C ASP A 320 -8.38 12.91 -9.55
N THR A 321 -7.93 11.70 -9.23
CA THR A 321 -6.96 11.43 -8.17
C THR A 321 -5.61 12.12 -8.41
N ALA A 322 -5.16 12.20 -9.66
CA ALA A 322 -3.96 12.92 -10.02
C ALA A 322 -4.17 14.45 -9.92
N GLY A 323 -5.32 14.95 -10.38
CA GLY A 323 -5.66 16.37 -10.27
C GLY A 323 -5.78 16.84 -8.82
N GLY A 324 -6.51 16.10 -7.99
CA GLY A 324 -6.64 16.38 -6.56
C GLY A 324 -5.31 16.39 -5.83
N ARG A 325 -4.40 15.46 -6.15
CA ARG A 325 -3.06 15.43 -5.54
C ARG A 325 -2.16 16.58 -6.03
N MET A 326 -2.25 16.96 -7.30
CA MET A 326 -1.53 18.12 -7.85
C MET A 326 -1.98 19.41 -7.14
N ILE A 327 -3.29 19.61 -6.94
CA ILE A 327 -3.83 20.75 -6.16
C ILE A 327 -3.19 20.80 -4.76
N HIS A 328 -3.21 19.67 -4.03
CA HIS A 328 -2.59 19.60 -2.71
C HIS A 328 -1.11 19.97 -2.75
N TRP A 329 -0.31 19.32 -3.58
CA TRP A 329 1.14 19.57 -3.60
C TRP A 329 1.51 20.98 -4.04
N TRP A 330 0.74 21.59 -4.94
CA TRP A 330 0.94 23.00 -5.28
C TRP A 330 0.55 23.96 -4.15
N CYS A 331 -0.55 23.70 -3.43
CA CYS A 331 -0.89 24.48 -2.22
C CYS A 331 0.18 24.33 -1.14
N SER A 332 0.66 23.11 -0.90
CA SER A 332 1.78 22.83 0.02
C SER A 332 3.06 23.56 -0.37
N CYS A 333 3.35 23.64 -1.67
CA CYS A 333 4.48 24.37 -2.21
C CYS A 333 4.35 25.86 -1.93
N TRP A 334 3.22 26.45 -2.33
CA TRP A 334 2.92 27.87 -2.12
C TRP A 334 3.05 28.26 -0.64
N ARG A 335 2.43 27.50 0.28
CA ARG A 335 2.53 27.75 1.73
C ARG A 335 3.98 27.83 2.20
N ARG A 336 4.84 26.96 1.69
CA ARG A 336 6.23 26.81 2.19
C ARG A 336 7.23 27.72 1.49
N THR A 337 6.96 28.20 0.28
CA THR A 337 7.92 29.00 -0.51
C THR A 337 7.41 30.39 -0.89
N GLY A 338 6.11 30.65 -0.79
CA GLY A 338 5.47 31.86 -1.32
C GLY A 338 5.35 31.88 -2.85
N ASP A 339 5.58 30.75 -3.52
CA ASP A 339 5.55 30.65 -4.98
C ASP A 339 4.12 30.79 -5.52
N SER A 340 3.79 31.99 -6.03
CA SER A 340 2.45 32.34 -6.50
C SER A 340 2.00 31.55 -7.72
N ASP A 341 2.93 31.05 -8.56
CA ASP A 341 2.55 30.23 -9.71
C ASP A 341 1.88 28.93 -9.25
N CYS A 342 2.38 28.34 -8.14
CA CYS A 342 1.78 27.12 -7.61
C CYS A 342 0.35 27.37 -7.12
N LEU A 343 0.08 28.52 -6.47
CA LEU A 343 -1.28 28.86 -6.07
C LEU A 343 -2.20 29.10 -7.28
N ASP A 344 -1.72 29.80 -8.31
CA ASP A 344 -2.46 30.00 -9.57
C ASP A 344 -2.81 28.66 -10.22
N TRP A 345 -1.84 27.76 -10.34
CA TRP A 345 -2.06 26.44 -10.93
C TRP A 345 -3.05 25.59 -10.13
N ALA A 346 -2.98 25.65 -8.79
CA ALA A 346 -3.95 24.98 -7.93
C ALA A 346 -5.36 25.53 -8.13
N GLN A 347 -5.52 26.86 -8.20
CA GLN A 347 -6.80 27.52 -8.47
C GLN A 347 -7.38 27.09 -9.82
N ARG A 348 -6.59 27.15 -10.89
CA ARG A 348 -7.05 26.78 -12.24
C ARG A 348 -7.47 25.32 -12.36
N MET A 349 -6.76 24.42 -11.67
CA MET A 349 -7.14 23.01 -11.61
C MET A 349 -8.42 22.80 -10.78
N ALA A 350 -8.57 23.53 -9.66
CA ALA A 350 -9.79 23.49 -8.85
C ALA A 350 -11.02 23.96 -9.65
N ASP A 351 -10.90 25.07 -10.37
CA ASP A 351 -11.96 25.62 -11.23
C ASP A 351 -12.39 24.60 -12.30
N LYS A 352 -11.43 23.92 -12.93
CA LYS A 352 -11.71 22.86 -13.92
C LYS A 352 -12.53 21.71 -13.32
N TRP A 353 -12.18 21.25 -12.12
CA TRP A 353 -12.89 20.17 -11.43
C TRP A 353 -14.24 20.60 -10.88
N GLU A 354 -14.37 21.83 -10.39
CA GLU A 354 -15.65 22.39 -9.94
C GLU A 354 -16.65 22.49 -11.09
N ALA A 355 -16.21 22.92 -12.27
CA ALA A 355 -17.05 23.10 -13.44
C ALA A 355 -17.77 21.81 -13.91
N VAL A 356 -17.25 20.64 -13.54
CA VAL A 356 -17.83 19.33 -13.90
C VAL A 356 -18.38 18.56 -12.69
N GLN A 357 -18.37 19.16 -11.49
CA GLN A 357 -18.98 18.55 -10.32
C GLN A 357 -20.50 18.56 -10.47
N HIS A 358 -21.12 17.39 -10.37
CA HIS A 358 -22.56 17.25 -10.53
C HIS A 358 -23.29 18.00 -9.39
N PRO A 359 -24.22 18.91 -9.71
CA PRO A 359 -24.74 19.88 -8.73
C PRO A 359 -25.59 19.26 -7.62
N GLU A 360 -26.27 18.15 -7.90
CA GLU A 360 -27.17 17.50 -6.94
C GLU A 360 -26.43 16.43 -6.11
N SER A 361 -25.83 15.46 -6.79
CA SER A 361 -25.10 14.36 -6.15
C SER A 361 -23.74 14.77 -5.56
N GLY A 362 -23.13 15.88 -6.00
CA GLY A 362 -21.78 16.29 -5.61
C GLY A 362 -20.65 15.45 -6.22
N LEU A 363 -20.98 14.47 -7.07
CA LEU A 363 -20.03 13.54 -7.69
C LEU A 363 -19.24 14.20 -8.84
N ILE A 364 -18.00 13.76 -9.06
CA ILE A 364 -17.14 14.23 -10.17
C ILE A 364 -16.81 13.07 -11.13
N PRO A 365 -16.64 13.33 -12.43
CA PRO A 365 -16.19 12.29 -13.36
C PRO A 365 -14.81 11.74 -12.96
N ASN A 366 -14.59 10.43 -13.14
CA ASN A 366 -13.32 9.78 -12.83
C ASN A 366 -12.13 10.34 -13.63
N PHE A 367 -12.38 10.86 -14.84
CA PHE A 367 -11.33 11.44 -15.68
C PHE A 367 -11.88 12.47 -16.68
N PHE A 368 -10.99 13.31 -17.20
CA PHE A 368 -11.15 13.98 -18.49
C PHE A 368 -10.43 13.21 -19.60
N GLY A 369 -10.98 13.24 -20.81
CA GLY A 369 -10.42 12.57 -21.99
C GLY A 369 -11.23 11.36 -22.38
N ALA A 370 -10.74 10.52 -23.30
CA ALA A 370 -11.57 9.46 -23.85
C ALA A 370 -10.96 8.06 -23.76
N VAL A 371 -11.87 7.12 -23.60
CA VAL A 371 -11.88 5.93 -24.44
C VAL A 371 -12.46 6.37 -25.80
N GLY A 372 -11.60 6.73 -26.77
CA GLY A 372 -11.99 6.98 -28.18
C GLY A 372 -12.00 8.43 -28.71
N TYR A 373 -11.06 9.30 -28.34
CA TYR A 373 -11.04 10.69 -28.82
C TYR A 373 -10.32 10.88 -30.16
N ALA A 374 -10.58 12.02 -30.82
CA ALA A 374 -9.82 12.51 -31.99
C ALA A 374 -8.74 13.52 -31.55
N PRO A 375 -7.57 13.60 -32.23
CA PRO A 375 -6.51 14.53 -31.84
C PRO A 375 -6.95 16.00 -31.96
N GLY A 376 -6.73 16.80 -30.91
CA GLY A 376 -6.86 18.27 -30.96
C GLY A 376 -8.14 18.86 -30.33
N GLU A 377 -9.13 18.04 -29.98
CA GLU A 377 -10.32 18.50 -29.25
C GLU A 377 -10.09 18.54 -27.73
N ASP A 378 -10.86 19.37 -27.00
CA ASP A 378 -10.81 19.44 -25.54
C ASP A 378 -11.23 18.13 -24.89
N GLN A 379 -10.55 17.75 -23.81
CA GLN A 379 -10.84 16.51 -23.09
C GLN A 379 -12.23 16.57 -22.41
N PRO A 380 -13.22 15.78 -22.84
CA PRO A 380 -14.55 15.84 -22.25
C PRO A 380 -14.52 15.14 -20.89
N PRO A 381 -15.41 15.51 -19.96
CA PRO A 381 -15.58 14.75 -18.73
C PRO A 381 -16.06 13.33 -19.04
N GLY A 382 -15.54 12.36 -18.29
CA GLY A 382 -16.06 10.99 -18.27
C GLY A 382 -17.52 10.95 -17.81
N GLN A 383 -18.19 9.82 -18.05
CA GLN A 383 -19.62 9.66 -17.77
C GLN A 383 -19.91 9.05 -16.38
N TRP A 384 -18.87 8.69 -15.63
CA TRP A 384 -18.98 7.90 -14.42
C TRP A 384 -17.90 8.26 -13.40
N VAL A 385 -18.13 7.87 -12.15
CA VAL A 385 -17.27 8.11 -10.99
C VAL A 385 -16.66 6.80 -10.51
N GLU A 386 -15.35 6.81 -10.25
CA GLU A 386 -14.67 5.76 -9.49
C GLU A 386 -14.67 6.17 -8.02
N THR A 387 -15.41 5.45 -7.17
CA THR A 387 -15.73 5.92 -5.82
C THR A 387 -14.53 5.93 -4.87
N ARG A 388 -13.53 5.06 -5.07
CA ARG A 388 -12.25 5.13 -4.34
C ARG A 388 -11.46 6.35 -4.74
N GLY A 389 -11.34 6.60 -6.04
CA GLY A 389 -10.68 7.77 -6.58
C GLY A 389 -11.28 9.07 -6.04
N ALA A 390 -12.61 9.17 -6.11
CA ALA A 390 -13.35 10.31 -5.60
C ALA A 390 -13.12 10.56 -4.09
N ALA A 391 -13.12 9.49 -3.27
CA ALA A 391 -12.83 9.62 -1.84
C ALA A 391 -11.39 10.10 -1.57
N LEU A 392 -10.39 9.60 -2.30
CA LEU A 392 -9.01 10.08 -2.25
C LEU A 392 -8.87 11.55 -2.72
N THR A 393 -9.64 11.94 -3.73
CA THR A 393 -9.69 13.31 -4.24
C THR A 393 -10.25 14.25 -3.18
N ALA A 394 -11.33 13.88 -2.49
CA ALA A 394 -11.88 14.65 -1.37
C ALA A 394 -10.85 14.84 -0.23
N VAL A 395 -10.10 13.78 0.14
CA VAL A 395 -9.00 13.88 1.11
C VAL A 395 -7.93 14.87 0.63
N SER A 396 -7.54 14.78 -0.65
CA SER A 396 -6.48 15.65 -1.21
C SER A 396 -6.89 17.12 -1.20
N TRP A 397 -8.16 17.43 -1.53
CA TRP A 397 -8.69 18.79 -1.42
C TRP A 397 -8.72 19.29 0.02
N MET A 398 -9.12 18.45 0.99
CA MET A 398 -9.09 18.85 2.39
C MET A 398 -7.68 19.04 2.96
N GLN A 399 -6.70 18.27 2.50
CA GLN A 399 -5.29 18.51 2.82
C GLN A 399 -4.81 19.85 2.24
N ALA A 400 -5.21 20.19 1.01
CA ALA A 400 -4.93 21.49 0.43
C ALA A 400 -5.56 22.64 1.25
N VAL A 401 -6.78 22.45 1.76
CA VAL A 401 -7.45 23.40 2.67
C VAL A 401 -6.61 23.62 3.95
N GLU A 402 -6.10 22.57 4.58
CA GLU A 402 -5.22 22.70 5.75
C GLU A 402 -3.93 23.47 5.45
N GLU A 403 -3.36 23.28 4.25
CA GLU A 403 -2.17 24.00 3.81
C GLU A 403 -2.48 25.49 3.58
N LEU A 404 -3.63 25.79 2.95
CA LEU A 404 -4.06 27.16 2.64
C LEU A 404 -4.41 27.95 3.91
N ARG A 405 -5.07 27.32 4.89
CA ARG A 405 -5.43 27.97 6.18
C ARG A 405 -4.21 28.41 7.01
N GLN A 406 -3.03 27.88 6.73
CA GLN A 406 -1.79 28.23 7.43
C GLN A 406 -1.09 29.47 6.86
N SER A 407 -1.64 30.12 5.83
CA SER A 407 -1.04 31.31 5.20
C SER A 407 -2.11 32.26 4.68
N SER A 408 -1.87 33.57 4.76
CA SER A 408 -2.80 34.57 4.21
C SER A 408 -2.74 34.57 2.68
N GLY A 409 -3.88 34.73 2.00
CA GLY A 409 -4.01 34.80 0.54
C GLY A 409 -4.55 33.54 -0.12
N GLY A 410 -4.77 32.46 0.65
CA GLY A 410 -5.36 31.20 0.18
C GLY A 410 -6.84 31.03 0.52
N GLU A 411 -7.50 32.05 1.09
CA GLU A 411 -8.82 31.93 1.71
C GLU A 411 -9.91 31.57 0.71
N THR A 412 -9.92 32.19 -0.47
CA THR A 412 -10.91 31.91 -1.53
C THR A 412 -10.81 30.46 -2.01
N LEU A 413 -9.59 30.02 -2.37
CA LEU A 413 -9.35 28.65 -2.82
C LEU A 413 -9.66 27.64 -1.71
N SER A 414 -9.32 27.97 -0.45
CA SER A 414 -9.64 27.13 0.70
C SER A 414 -11.15 26.92 0.84
N GLN A 415 -11.94 28.00 0.73
CA GLN A 415 -13.39 27.90 0.84
C GLN A 415 -13.99 27.09 -0.31
N GLN A 416 -13.52 27.27 -1.54
CA GLN A 416 -13.95 26.51 -2.71
C GLN A 416 -13.65 25.02 -2.55
N LEU A 417 -12.40 24.66 -2.19
CA LEU A 417 -11.98 23.28 -2.02
C LEU A 417 -12.73 22.56 -0.90
N GLU A 418 -13.01 23.24 0.23
CA GLU A 418 -13.81 22.65 1.30
C GLU A 418 -15.26 22.37 0.85
N GLN A 419 -15.87 23.28 0.09
CA GLN A 419 -17.21 23.06 -0.47
C GLN A 419 -17.24 21.91 -1.47
N MET A 420 -16.26 21.87 -2.39
CA MET A 420 -16.12 20.77 -3.36
C MET A 420 -15.93 19.43 -2.65
N ALA A 421 -15.05 19.36 -1.66
CA ALA A 421 -14.76 18.15 -0.90
C ALA A 421 -15.95 17.70 -0.05
N SER A 422 -16.67 18.64 0.57
CA SER A 422 -17.89 18.35 1.35
C SER A 422 -18.97 17.72 0.48
N ARG A 423 -19.27 18.31 -0.68
CA ARG A 423 -20.22 17.76 -1.66
C ARG A 423 -19.78 16.39 -2.17
N LEU A 424 -18.50 16.24 -2.52
CA LEU A 424 -17.96 14.98 -3.06
C LEU A 424 -18.01 13.86 -2.02
N ALA A 425 -17.54 14.12 -0.79
CA ALA A 425 -17.53 13.13 0.28
C ALA A 425 -18.95 12.67 0.64
N LEU A 426 -19.90 13.61 0.75
CA LEU A 426 -21.31 13.28 1.01
C LEU A 426 -21.93 12.49 -0.15
N GLY A 427 -21.65 12.88 -1.40
CA GLY A 427 -22.09 12.16 -2.59
C GLY A 427 -21.61 10.72 -2.61
N VAL A 428 -20.30 10.51 -2.42
CA VAL A 428 -19.72 9.16 -2.37
C VAL A 428 -20.34 8.36 -1.21
N ALA A 429 -20.44 8.92 0.00
CA ALA A 429 -21.06 8.23 1.14
C ALA A 429 -22.54 7.87 0.91
N THR A 430 -23.26 8.68 0.13
CA THR A 430 -24.69 8.52 -0.12
C THR A 430 -24.97 7.45 -1.17
N PHE A 431 -24.22 7.47 -2.28
CA PHE A 431 -24.57 6.68 -3.46
C PHE A 431 -23.71 5.42 -3.63
N SER A 432 -22.51 5.37 -3.04
CA SER A 432 -21.61 4.23 -3.21
C SER A 432 -21.94 3.05 -2.31
N TYR A 433 -22.51 3.28 -1.11
CA TYR A 433 -22.81 2.20 -0.17
C TYR A 433 -24.25 1.71 -0.33
N ASP A 434 -24.41 0.42 -0.62
CA ASP A 434 -25.69 -0.29 -0.60
C ASP A 434 -25.85 -0.96 0.78
N PRO A 435 -26.71 -0.44 1.66
CA PRO A 435 -26.86 -0.97 3.02
C PRO A 435 -27.59 -2.32 3.08
N GLU A 436 -28.46 -2.61 2.11
CA GLU A 436 -29.19 -3.89 2.06
C GLU A 436 -28.24 -5.02 1.64
N ALA A 437 -27.46 -4.77 0.57
CA ALA A 437 -26.46 -5.73 0.11
C ALA A 437 -25.15 -5.68 0.92
N ARG A 438 -24.96 -4.63 1.74
CA ARG A 438 -23.72 -4.34 2.48
C ARG A 438 -22.50 -4.33 1.55
N ILE A 439 -22.56 -3.56 0.47
CA ILE A 439 -21.48 -3.46 -0.53
C ILE A 439 -21.18 -2.01 -0.90
N PHE A 440 -19.92 -1.77 -1.27
CA PHE A 440 -19.52 -0.56 -1.97
C PHE A 440 -19.55 -0.78 -3.47
N ARG A 441 -20.25 0.11 -4.17
CA ARG A 441 -20.29 0.23 -5.62
C ARG A 441 -19.09 1.08 -6.05
N GLU A 442 -18.17 0.46 -6.77
CA GLU A 442 -16.95 1.11 -7.26
C GLU A 442 -17.25 2.14 -8.36
N HIS A 443 -18.26 1.87 -9.20
CA HIS A 443 -18.57 2.68 -10.37
C HIS A 443 -20.01 3.20 -10.30
N LEU A 444 -20.18 4.52 -10.38
CA LEU A 444 -21.48 5.19 -10.39
C LEU A 444 -21.62 6.09 -11.61
N GLU A 445 -22.84 6.24 -12.12
CA GLU A 445 -23.22 7.41 -12.92
C GLU A 445 -23.06 8.69 -12.09
N LEU A 446 -22.90 9.85 -12.74
CA LEU A 446 -22.75 11.12 -12.05
C LEU A 446 -23.95 11.49 -11.18
N ASP A 447 -25.14 10.95 -11.46
CA ASP A 447 -26.35 11.13 -10.65
C ASP A 447 -26.45 10.14 -9.46
N GLY A 448 -25.47 9.26 -9.29
CA GLY A 448 -25.39 8.29 -8.20
C GLY A 448 -26.03 6.93 -8.49
N ARG A 449 -26.60 6.71 -9.68
CA ARG A 449 -27.08 5.36 -10.07
C ARG A 449 -25.90 4.42 -10.33
N PRO A 450 -26.05 3.09 -10.15
CA PRO A 450 -25.03 2.13 -10.54
C PRO A 450 -24.66 2.26 -12.02
N TRP A 451 -23.37 2.38 -12.31
CA TRP A 451 -22.90 2.39 -13.68
C TRP A 451 -23.11 1.03 -14.35
N GLN A 452 -23.94 0.99 -15.39
CA GLN A 452 -24.31 -0.24 -16.11
C GLN A 452 -23.31 -0.66 -17.19
N GLY A 453 -22.34 0.19 -17.53
CA GLY A 453 -21.26 -0.17 -18.45
C GLY A 453 -20.31 -1.12 -17.74
N THR A 454 -20.68 -2.41 -17.73
CA THR A 454 -19.96 -3.59 -17.21
C THR A 454 -18.55 -3.29 -16.73
N ALA A 455 -18.33 -3.51 -15.43
CA ALA A 455 -17.02 -3.54 -14.77
C ALA A 455 -15.98 -4.01 -15.77
N ARG A 456 -15.07 -3.11 -16.17
CA ARG A 456 -14.29 -3.20 -17.43
C ARG A 456 -13.42 -4.45 -17.58
N TYR A 457 -13.46 -5.36 -16.61
CA TYR A 457 -12.47 -6.38 -16.32
C TYR A 457 -13.07 -7.77 -15.99
N CYS A 458 -14.39 -7.93 -15.83
CA CYS A 458 -15.07 -9.20 -15.44
C CYS A 458 -16.51 -9.31 -15.97
N PHE A 459 -17.10 -10.53 -15.95
CA PHE A 459 -18.49 -10.80 -16.38
C PHE A 459 -19.49 -10.52 -15.27
N ALA A 460 -20.69 -9.99 -15.52
CA ALA A 460 -21.66 -9.73 -14.45
C ALA A 460 -22.28 -11.00 -13.86
N SER A 461 -22.23 -12.14 -14.56
CA SER A 461 -22.74 -13.43 -14.08
C SER A 461 -22.00 -14.63 -14.68
N GLU A 462 -22.13 -15.80 -14.04
CA GLU A 462 -21.64 -17.08 -14.60
C GLU A 462 -22.36 -17.45 -15.91
N ALA A 463 -23.62 -17.03 -16.08
CA ALA A 463 -24.36 -17.24 -17.32
C ALA A 463 -23.75 -16.42 -18.48
N GLU A 464 -23.46 -15.14 -18.24
CA GLU A 464 -22.78 -14.27 -19.21
C GLU A 464 -21.38 -14.79 -19.55
N LYS A 465 -20.64 -15.27 -18.53
CA LYS A 465 -19.35 -15.92 -18.74
C LYS A 465 -19.48 -17.18 -19.60
N ALA A 466 -20.44 -18.04 -19.32
CA ALA A 466 -20.64 -19.27 -20.08
C ALA A 466 -20.95 -18.97 -21.56
N GLU A 467 -21.84 -18.00 -21.84
CA GLU A 467 -22.13 -17.54 -23.19
C GLU A 467 -20.86 -17.02 -23.90
N ALA A 468 -20.05 -16.22 -23.21
CA ALA A 468 -18.80 -15.72 -23.76
C ALA A 468 -17.74 -16.80 -23.96
N VAL A 469 -17.72 -17.86 -23.13
CA VAL A 469 -16.83 -19.03 -23.28
C VAL A 469 -17.22 -19.87 -24.48
N ASP A 470 -18.51 -20.01 -24.76
CA ASP A 470 -19.02 -20.70 -25.94
C ASP A 470 -18.60 -19.98 -27.23
N GLU A 471 -18.59 -18.64 -27.22
CA GLU A 471 -18.10 -17.81 -28.34
C GLU A 471 -16.56 -17.76 -28.44
N ALA A 472 -15.87 -17.72 -27.29
CA ALA A 472 -14.42 -17.56 -27.18
C ALA A 472 -13.87 -18.33 -25.95
N PRO A 473 -13.35 -19.57 -26.13
CA PRO A 473 -12.96 -20.44 -25.02
C PRO A 473 -11.95 -19.84 -24.02
N GLU A 474 -11.08 -18.92 -24.46
CA GLU A 474 -10.14 -18.20 -23.60
C GLU A 474 -10.82 -17.34 -22.51
N MET A 475 -12.10 -17.01 -22.68
CA MET A 475 -12.91 -16.31 -21.67
C MET A 475 -13.12 -17.12 -20.40
N ALA A 476 -12.83 -18.43 -20.41
CA ALA A 476 -12.94 -19.27 -19.22
C ALA A 476 -11.99 -18.79 -18.10
N GLN A 477 -10.91 -18.10 -18.48
CA GLN A 477 -9.91 -17.52 -17.58
C GLN A 477 -10.31 -16.15 -17.00
N VAL A 478 -11.36 -15.52 -17.55
CA VAL A 478 -11.92 -14.28 -17.02
C VAL A 478 -12.86 -14.59 -15.87
N GLN A 479 -12.78 -13.81 -14.80
CA GLN A 479 -13.62 -14.01 -13.63
C GLN A 479 -15.01 -13.40 -13.79
N VAL A 480 -15.98 -13.98 -13.10
CA VAL A 480 -17.28 -13.36 -12.90
C VAL A 480 -17.13 -12.32 -11.79
N TYR A 481 -17.64 -11.13 -12.02
CA TYR A 481 -17.96 -10.14 -11.02
C TYR A 481 -18.91 -10.77 -10.00
N ILE A 482 -18.31 -11.35 -8.96
CA ILE A 482 -19.04 -11.69 -7.76
C ILE A 482 -19.06 -10.37 -6.99
N GLY A 483 -20.07 -9.54 -7.24
CA GLY A 483 -20.36 -8.40 -6.36
C GLY A 483 -20.59 -8.96 -4.97
N ALA A 484 -19.56 -8.92 -4.12
CA ALA A 484 -19.56 -9.69 -2.89
C ALA A 484 -19.65 -8.74 -1.71
N GLY A 485 -20.53 -9.08 -0.75
CA GLY A 485 -20.74 -8.44 0.56
C GLY A 485 -19.45 -8.17 1.32
N LEU A 486 -19.53 -7.63 2.55
CA LEU A 486 -18.41 -6.83 3.07
C LEU A 486 -16.99 -7.50 3.08
N TYR A 487 -16.94 -8.84 3.00
CA TYR A 487 -15.77 -9.68 3.29
C TYR A 487 -15.61 -10.93 2.40
N ARG A 488 -15.94 -10.89 1.10
CA ARG A 488 -15.68 -12.04 0.22
C ARG A 488 -14.60 -11.76 -0.82
N HIS A 489 -13.77 -12.80 -1.02
CA HIS A 489 -12.62 -12.87 -1.90
C HIS A 489 -12.87 -12.16 -3.23
N PRO A 490 -12.18 -11.03 -3.43
CA PRO A 490 -12.07 -10.47 -4.73
C PRO A 490 -10.74 -10.86 -5.37
N ASN A 491 -10.77 -11.12 -6.66
CA ASN A 491 -9.58 -11.03 -7.49
C ASN A 491 -9.08 -9.59 -7.54
N TYR A 492 -7.89 -9.37 -8.07
CA TYR A 492 -7.11 -8.12 -7.96
C TYR A 492 -7.87 -6.82 -8.36
N TYR A 493 -9.00 -6.93 -9.08
CA TYR A 493 -9.86 -5.83 -9.52
C TYR A 493 -11.31 -5.87 -9.00
N GLU A 494 -11.64 -6.79 -8.10
CA GLU A 494 -12.96 -6.85 -7.50
C GLU A 494 -12.89 -6.04 -6.18
N HIS A 495 -13.61 -4.93 -6.07
CA HIS A 495 -13.53 -4.04 -4.91
C HIS A 495 -14.90 -3.80 -4.30
N CYS A 496 -15.41 -4.83 -3.66
CA CYS A 496 -16.56 -4.72 -2.80
C CYS A 496 -16.10 -5.06 -1.39
N ALA A 497 -15.90 -3.99 -0.62
CA ALA A 497 -15.97 -3.89 0.84
C ALA A 497 -14.78 -4.16 1.78
N GLY A 498 -13.71 -4.80 1.33
CA GLY A 498 -12.38 -4.59 1.92
C GLY A 498 -11.76 -3.25 1.50
N THR A 499 -12.59 -2.21 1.32
CA THR A 499 -12.20 -0.93 0.69
C THR A 499 -11.80 0.10 1.73
N ASP A 500 -10.93 1.01 1.33
CA ASP A 500 -10.44 2.13 2.11
C ASP A 500 -11.34 3.37 2.05
N ILE A 501 -12.39 3.35 1.22
CA ILE A 501 -13.35 4.46 1.03
C ILE A 501 -13.89 5.02 2.37
N PRO A 502 -14.44 4.22 3.31
CA PRO A 502 -14.98 4.76 4.55
C PRO A 502 -13.95 5.51 5.39
N PHE A 503 -12.73 4.97 5.46
CA PHE A 503 -11.64 5.62 6.17
C PHE A 503 -11.25 6.95 5.51
N GLN A 504 -11.13 6.99 4.18
CA GLN A 504 -10.81 8.22 3.44
C GLN A 504 -11.90 9.29 3.61
N LEU A 505 -13.17 8.91 3.53
CA LEU A 505 -14.29 9.80 3.80
C LEU A 505 -14.27 10.31 5.25
N GLY A 506 -13.95 9.44 6.21
CA GLY A 506 -13.73 9.82 7.61
C GLY A 506 -12.58 10.82 7.76
N GLN A 507 -11.45 10.60 7.09
CA GLN A 507 -10.32 11.54 7.07
C GLN A 507 -10.77 12.91 6.56
N ALA A 508 -11.36 12.96 5.37
CA ALA A 508 -11.87 14.21 4.79
C ALA A 508 -12.83 14.93 5.75
N ALA A 509 -13.80 14.21 6.33
CA ALA A 509 -14.77 14.76 7.29
C ALA A 509 -14.13 15.31 8.56
N THR A 510 -13.02 14.72 9.04
CA THR A 510 -12.30 15.25 10.21
C THR A 510 -11.50 16.51 9.95
N LEU A 511 -11.14 16.78 8.69
CA LEU A 511 -10.44 18.00 8.28
C LEU A 511 -11.39 19.17 8.01
N MET A 512 -12.69 18.90 7.83
CA MET A 512 -13.72 19.92 7.62
C MET A 512 -14.03 20.66 8.93
N GLU A 513 -14.21 21.98 8.84
CA GLU A 513 -14.68 22.79 9.97
C GLU A 513 -16.12 22.40 10.33
N CYS A 514 -16.98 22.31 9.31
CA CYS A 514 -18.40 21.97 9.45
C CYS A 514 -18.77 20.80 8.52
N PRO A 515 -18.39 19.55 8.84
CA PRO A 515 -18.78 18.40 8.03
C PRO A 515 -20.31 18.21 8.05
N PRO A 516 -20.92 17.72 6.94
CA PRO A 516 -22.33 17.36 6.93
C PRO A 516 -22.65 16.33 8.02
N SER A 517 -23.71 16.53 8.80
CA SER A 517 -24.13 15.60 9.87
C SER A 517 -24.31 14.17 9.35
N ASP A 518 -24.99 14.05 8.21
CA ASP A 518 -25.35 12.78 7.60
C ASP A 518 -24.13 11.97 7.14
N LEU A 519 -22.98 12.61 6.94
CA LEU A 519 -21.75 11.94 6.57
C LEU A 519 -21.25 11.03 7.71
N PHE A 520 -21.24 11.52 8.95
CA PHE A 520 -20.81 10.70 10.09
C PHE A 520 -21.81 9.61 10.44
N ASP A 521 -23.11 9.88 10.32
CA ASP A 521 -24.15 8.85 10.56
C ASP A 521 -23.97 7.67 9.60
N ARG A 522 -23.71 7.96 8.32
CA ARG A 522 -23.41 6.95 7.30
C ARG A 522 -22.13 6.18 7.59
N LEU A 523 -21.04 6.88 7.93
CA LEU A 523 -19.77 6.24 8.27
C LEU A 523 -19.89 5.35 9.53
N SER A 524 -20.71 5.76 10.49
CA SER A 524 -21.00 4.99 11.70
C SER A 524 -21.76 3.71 11.38
N ALA A 525 -22.77 3.77 10.51
CA ALA A 525 -23.51 2.60 10.05
C ALA A 525 -22.59 1.61 9.31
N VAL A 526 -21.78 2.11 8.37
CA VAL A 526 -20.80 1.32 7.63
C VAL A 526 -19.79 0.63 8.57
N ALA A 527 -19.28 1.36 9.58
CA ALA A 527 -18.36 0.78 10.55
C ALA A 527 -19.01 -0.35 11.37
N GLY A 528 -20.30 -0.21 11.71
CA GLY A 528 -21.07 -1.26 12.39
C GLY A 528 -21.27 -2.50 11.52
N ASP A 529 -21.70 -2.31 10.27
CA ASP A 529 -21.86 -3.42 9.32
C ASP A 529 -20.52 -4.14 9.07
N ALA A 530 -19.42 -3.39 8.98
CA ALA A 530 -18.08 -3.94 8.86
C ALA A 530 -17.70 -4.79 10.08
N LEU A 531 -17.92 -4.29 11.30
CA LEU A 531 -17.66 -5.09 12.49
C LEU A 531 -18.46 -6.39 12.49
N ASP A 532 -19.77 -6.31 12.21
CA ASP A 532 -20.67 -7.47 12.18
C ASP A 532 -20.25 -8.54 11.17
N GLU A 533 -19.83 -8.13 10.00
CA GLU A 533 -19.39 -9.05 8.97
C GLU A 533 -17.96 -9.56 9.24
N SER A 534 -17.09 -8.74 9.84
CA SER A 534 -15.78 -9.19 10.28
C SER A 534 -15.92 -10.37 11.24
N ARG A 535 -16.82 -10.30 12.23
CA ARG A 535 -17.11 -11.36 13.21
C ARG A 535 -17.43 -12.73 12.60
N LYS A 536 -17.82 -12.78 11.32
CA LYS A 536 -18.16 -14.02 10.60
C LYS A 536 -16.95 -14.74 9.99
N LEU A 537 -15.75 -14.16 10.03
CA LEU A 537 -14.56 -14.80 9.45
C LEU A 537 -13.81 -15.65 10.48
N ASP A 538 -13.34 -16.82 10.04
CA ASP A 538 -12.71 -17.83 10.87
C ASP A 538 -11.16 -17.74 10.93
N GLY A 539 -10.55 -16.70 10.35
CA GLY A 539 -9.09 -16.48 10.41
C GLY A 539 -8.58 -15.21 9.72
N ALA A 540 -7.35 -14.79 10.06
CA ALA A 540 -6.68 -13.60 9.50
C ALA A 540 -6.28 -13.77 8.03
N PHE A 541 -6.00 -15.01 7.62
CA PHE A 541 -5.61 -15.31 6.25
C PHE A 541 -6.47 -16.36 5.59
N THR A 542 -6.60 -16.19 4.29
CA THR A 542 -7.18 -17.16 3.37
C THR A 542 -6.20 -18.32 3.17
N PRO A 543 -6.64 -19.48 2.62
CA PRO A 543 -5.74 -20.60 2.33
C PRO A 543 -4.54 -20.23 1.44
N GLU A 544 -4.67 -19.19 0.62
CA GLU A 544 -3.63 -18.65 -0.27
C GLU A 544 -2.69 -17.65 0.43
N GLY A 545 -2.82 -17.46 1.75
CA GLY A 545 -1.98 -16.54 2.52
C GLY A 545 -2.31 -15.06 2.32
N ARG A 546 -3.53 -14.72 1.86
CA ARG A 546 -4.00 -13.33 1.72
C ARG A 546 -4.76 -12.88 2.95
N TRP A 547 -4.69 -11.59 3.28
CA TRP A 547 -5.42 -11.05 4.43
C TRP A 547 -6.94 -11.20 4.19
N THR A 548 -7.65 -11.92 5.05
CA THR A 548 -9.09 -12.20 4.92
C THR A 548 -9.89 -10.90 5.00
N PHE A 549 -9.51 -10.01 5.91
CA PHE A 549 -10.02 -8.64 5.96
C PHE A 549 -8.93 -7.62 5.63
N ARG A 550 -8.74 -7.33 4.33
CA ARG A 550 -7.67 -6.43 3.86
C ARG A 550 -7.74 -5.00 4.41
N ALA A 551 -8.92 -4.57 4.85
CA ALA A 551 -9.16 -3.22 5.35
C ALA A 551 -9.22 -3.10 6.89
N THR A 552 -8.84 -4.14 7.66
CA THR A 552 -8.93 -4.10 9.14
C THR A 552 -8.29 -2.83 9.71
N GLY A 553 -7.06 -2.50 9.27
CA GLY A 553 -6.37 -1.30 9.74
C GLY A 553 -7.11 0.01 9.41
N GLN A 554 -7.74 0.10 8.24
CA GLN A 554 -8.53 1.25 7.81
C GLN A 554 -9.78 1.40 8.68
N TYR A 555 -10.47 0.32 9.01
CA TYR A 555 -11.67 0.37 9.86
C TYR A 555 -11.35 0.64 11.33
N ILE A 556 -10.22 0.14 11.86
CA ILE A 556 -9.72 0.57 13.17
C ILE A 556 -9.49 2.08 13.15
N LYS A 557 -8.77 2.60 12.14
CA LYS A 557 -8.54 4.05 12.01
C LYS A 557 -9.83 4.85 11.86
N LEU A 558 -10.81 4.35 11.10
CA LEU A 558 -12.12 4.99 10.98
C LEU A 558 -12.82 5.08 12.35
N CYS A 559 -12.85 3.99 13.11
CA CYS A 559 -13.42 3.99 14.45
C CYS A 559 -12.73 5.00 15.37
N LEU A 560 -11.40 5.15 15.29
CA LEU A 560 -10.66 6.17 16.03
C LEU A 560 -11.02 7.60 15.61
N LEU A 561 -11.23 7.85 14.31
CA LEU A 561 -11.68 9.15 13.81
C LEU A 561 -13.09 9.49 14.31
N LEU A 562 -14.01 8.52 14.29
CA LEU A 562 -15.36 8.66 14.83
C LEU A 562 -15.35 8.89 16.34
N ALA A 563 -14.51 8.17 17.09
CA ALA A 563 -14.35 8.36 18.53
C ALA A 563 -13.86 9.76 18.89
N LYS A 564 -12.90 10.31 18.13
CA LYS A 564 -12.37 11.67 18.34
C LYS A 564 -13.44 12.75 18.18
N ARG A 565 -14.53 12.49 17.44
CA ARG A 565 -15.67 13.42 17.30
C ARG A 565 -16.59 13.46 18.52
N GLY A 566 -16.43 12.53 19.47
CA GLY A 566 -17.07 12.59 20.80
C GLY A 566 -18.46 11.96 20.90
N VAL A 567 -19.19 11.77 19.80
CA VAL A 567 -20.48 11.06 19.82
C VAL A 567 -20.21 9.56 19.87
N GLU A 568 -20.70 8.89 20.92
CA GLU A 568 -20.53 7.44 21.12
C GLU A 568 -19.06 6.98 21.11
N ALA A 569 -18.14 7.84 21.58
CA ALA A 569 -16.70 7.59 21.55
C ALA A 569 -16.31 6.24 22.19
N GLY A 570 -16.93 5.89 23.32
CA GLY A 570 -16.73 4.61 23.99
C GLY A 570 -17.06 3.41 23.09
N ARG A 571 -18.16 3.46 22.33
CA ARG A 571 -18.57 2.39 21.41
C ARG A 571 -17.56 2.21 20.28
N PHE A 572 -17.12 3.31 19.66
CA PHE A 572 -16.15 3.21 18.56
C PHE A 572 -14.77 2.77 19.03
N LEU A 573 -14.34 3.16 20.23
CA LEU A 573 -13.11 2.63 20.83
C LEU A 573 -13.22 1.12 21.12
N GLU A 574 -14.37 0.65 21.58
CA GLU A 574 -14.65 -0.77 21.76
C GLU A 574 -14.60 -1.54 20.43
N TRP A 575 -15.22 -1.01 19.37
CA TRP A 575 -15.17 -1.61 18.04
C TRP A 575 -13.74 -1.66 17.46
N ALA A 576 -12.97 -0.58 17.65
CA ALA A 576 -11.57 -0.54 17.24
C ALA A 576 -10.72 -1.62 17.95
N ARG A 577 -10.95 -1.82 19.27
CA ARG A 577 -10.31 -2.89 20.05
C ARG A 577 -10.70 -4.26 19.57
N GLU A 578 -12.00 -4.49 19.33
CA GLU A 578 -12.49 -5.78 18.90
C GLU A 578 -11.86 -6.20 17.56
N LEU A 579 -11.80 -5.28 16.59
CA LEU A 579 -11.11 -5.50 15.32
C LEU A 579 -9.61 -5.78 15.52
N ALA A 580 -8.94 -5.00 16.37
CA ALA A 580 -7.50 -5.14 16.64
C ALA A 580 -7.15 -6.45 17.35
N ASP A 581 -7.86 -6.79 18.42
CA ASP A 581 -7.64 -8.01 19.22
C ASP A 581 -7.83 -9.25 18.36
N ARG A 582 -8.93 -9.31 17.62
CA ARG A 582 -9.23 -10.43 16.72
C ARG A 582 -8.14 -10.64 15.68
N GLU A 583 -7.67 -9.55 15.07
CA GLU A 583 -6.62 -9.61 14.06
C GLU A 583 -5.28 -10.04 14.69
N CYS A 584 -4.92 -9.49 15.86
CA CYS A 584 -3.70 -9.89 16.57
C CYS A 584 -3.71 -11.36 17.00
N ASP A 585 -4.83 -11.85 17.53
CA ASP A 585 -5.02 -13.26 17.91
C ASP A 585 -4.88 -14.17 16.69
N ALA A 586 -5.44 -13.76 15.56
CA ALA A 586 -5.36 -14.51 14.32
C ALA A 586 -3.93 -14.50 13.73
N LEU A 587 -3.20 -13.36 13.77
CA LEU A 587 -1.80 -13.27 13.37
C LEU A 587 -0.88 -14.13 14.23
N ALA A 588 -1.16 -14.29 15.52
CA ALA A 588 -0.36 -15.11 16.43
C ALA A 588 -0.33 -16.61 16.03
N GLY A 589 -1.30 -17.07 15.24
CA GLY A 589 -1.40 -18.44 14.76
C GLY A 589 -0.81 -18.72 13.38
N VAL A 590 -0.24 -17.71 12.70
CA VAL A 590 0.04 -17.80 11.26
C VAL A 590 1.49 -18.17 10.99
N ARG A 591 1.66 -19.28 10.24
CA ARG A 591 2.94 -19.84 9.78
C ARG A 591 3.33 -19.44 8.36
N CYS A 592 2.52 -18.62 7.69
CA CYS A 592 2.75 -18.17 6.31
C CYS A 592 3.97 -17.25 6.29
N PRO A 593 4.91 -17.38 5.32
CA PRO A 593 6.14 -16.61 5.35
C PRO A 593 5.83 -15.12 5.33
N ASP A 594 5.99 -14.53 6.51
CA ASP A 594 6.10 -13.12 6.79
C ASP A 594 4.89 -12.28 6.37
N TRP A 595 3.79 -12.29 7.15
CA TRP A 595 2.66 -11.36 6.95
C TRP A 595 3.10 -9.89 6.91
N TRP A 596 4.21 -9.55 7.56
CA TRP A 596 4.88 -8.25 7.48
C TRP A 596 5.53 -7.97 6.12
N ARG A 597 5.40 -8.84 5.12
CA ARG A 597 5.72 -8.55 3.72
C ARG A 597 4.49 -8.13 2.93
N LEU A 598 3.29 -8.41 3.45
CA LEU A 598 2.03 -7.97 2.86
C LEU A 598 1.85 -6.46 3.03
N ARG A 599 1.16 -5.88 2.07
CA ARG A 599 0.98 -4.43 1.98
C ARG A 599 0.09 -3.89 3.10
N GLU A 600 -0.89 -4.69 3.51
CA GLU A 600 -1.86 -4.40 4.55
C GLU A 600 -1.19 -4.18 5.93
N ARG A 601 0.04 -4.70 6.12
CA ARG A 601 0.79 -4.58 7.38
C ARG A 601 0.91 -3.13 7.85
N ALA A 602 1.20 -2.20 6.93
CA ALA A 602 1.61 -0.86 7.32
C ALA A 602 0.39 -0.14 7.89
N THR A 603 -0.73 -0.26 7.18
CA THR A 603 -2.01 0.25 7.64
C THR A 603 -2.45 -0.36 8.96
N PHE A 604 -2.24 -1.67 9.17
CA PHE A 604 -2.59 -2.33 10.42
C PHE A 604 -1.70 -1.92 11.60
N LEU A 605 -0.37 -1.95 11.43
CA LEU A 605 0.59 -1.52 12.47
C LEU A 605 0.40 -0.05 12.86
N GLU A 606 0.16 0.82 11.89
CA GLU A 606 -0.18 2.22 12.14
C GLU A 606 -1.47 2.34 12.97
N ALA A 607 -2.50 1.56 12.63
CA ALA A 607 -3.78 1.56 13.33
C ALA A 607 -3.63 1.12 14.80
N LEU A 608 -2.79 0.10 15.06
CA LEU A 608 -2.48 -0.37 16.42
C LEU A 608 -1.77 0.71 17.25
N LEU A 609 -0.81 1.45 16.67
CA LEU A 609 -0.15 2.57 17.37
C LEU A 609 -1.15 3.69 17.69
N ARG A 610 -2.02 4.05 16.73
CA ARG A 610 -3.05 5.08 16.95
C ARG A 610 -4.06 4.65 18.01
N LEU A 611 -4.44 3.36 18.03
CA LEU A 611 -5.32 2.80 19.06
C LEU A 611 -4.66 2.85 20.43
N HIS A 612 -3.39 2.44 20.53
CA HIS A 612 -2.62 2.54 21.77
C HIS A 612 -2.56 3.98 22.32
N ALA A 613 -2.29 4.96 21.45
CA ALA A 613 -2.29 6.37 21.84
C ALA A 613 -3.67 6.83 22.34
N ALA A 614 -4.75 6.44 21.65
CA ALA A 614 -6.11 6.76 22.05
C ALA A 614 -6.49 6.15 23.42
N GLU A 615 -5.99 4.95 23.75
CA GLU A 615 -6.17 4.33 25.07
C GLU A 615 -5.39 5.05 26.17
N GLY A 616 -4.17 5.53 25.89
CA GLY A 616 -3.33 6.23 26.86
C GLY A 616 -3.82 7.64 27.23
N VAL A 617 -4.54 8.30 26.32
CA VAL A 617 -5.09 9.65 26.54
C VAL A 617 -6.38 9.65 27.37
N GLY A 618 -6.98 8.48 27.62
CA GLY A 618 -8.21 8.40 28.41
C GLY A 618 -9.39 9.10 27.74
N LEU A 619 -9.62 8.85 26.44
CA LEU A 619 -10.76 9.39 25.67
C LEU A 619 -12.15 8.85 26.13
N GLY A 620 -12.30 8.55 27.42
CA GLY A 620 -13.45 7.88 28.01
C GLY A 620 -13.85 8.37 29.41
N GLU A 621 -13.48 9.58 29.80
CA GLU A 621 -14.13 10.29 30.92
C GLU A 621 -14.78 11.61 30.47
#